data_AF-A0A923YFZ2-F1
#
_entry.id   AF-A0A923YFZ2-F1
#
_cell.length_a   1.000
_cell.length_b   1.000
_cell.length_c   1.000
_cell.angle_alpha   90.00
_cell.angle_beta   90.00
_cell.angle_gamma   90.00
#
_symmetry.space_group_name_H-M   'P 1'
#
loop_
_entity.id
_entity.type
_entity.pdbx_description
1 polymer ?
#
loop_
_entity_poly.entity_id
_entity_poly.type
_entity_poly.pdbx_seq_one_letter_code
_entity_poly.pdbx_strand_id
1 'polypeptide(L)'
;KKLGIVGYGNIGAQLSVVAESIGMEVYYFDVVEKLSLGNAKKCNSLKELLETVDVVSLHVDGRASNKNLISKEQFDWMKKGVIFVNLSRGHVVDIDALAENITSGKIMGAAIDVFPYEPKNNDEEFINKVRGLPNVILTPHIGGSTEEAQFNIGNFVPQRIMEYINSGNTLHSVNFPSIQLPAWNHAHRLIHFHENMPGIMAKINQIFAKYNINIVGQYLKTNEKTGYVITDIDTKYNQELIDELKNIPNTIRFRIIY
;
A
#
# COMPACT_ATOMS: atom_id res chain seq x y z
N LYS A 1 -16.38 12.56 22.77
CA LYS A 1 -16.80 12.82 21.36
C LYS A 1 -16.56 11.55 20.56
N LYS A 2 -17.30 11.34 19.48
CA LYS A 2 -17.20 10.13 18.66
C LYS A 2 -16.30 10.37 17.45
N LEU A 3 -15.21 9.61 17.34
CA LEU A 3 -14.33 9.59 16.16
C LEU A 3 -14.79 8.48 15.22
N GLY A 4 -14.97 8.80 13.94
CA GLY A 4 -15.19 7.84 12.87
C GLY A 4 -13.98 7.73 11.97
N ILE A 5 -13.48 6.51 11.81
CA ILE A 5 -12.31 6.19 10.99
C ILE A 5 -12.78 5.46 9.73
N VAL A 6 -12.56 6.06 8.57
CA VAL A 6 -12.83 5.41 7.27
C VAL A 6 -11.54 4.78 6.76
N GLY A 7 -11.47 3.45 6.80
CA GLY A 7 -10.25 2.67 6.55
C GLY A 7 -9.51 2.35 7.85
N TYR A 8 -9.59 1.10 8.28
CA TYR A 8 -9.01 0.61 9.55
C TYR A 8 -7.78 -0.27 9.29
N GLY A 9 -6.87 0.27 8.47
CA GLY A 9 -5.53 -0.26 8.24
C GLY A 9 -4.53 0.19 9.31
N ASN A 10 -3.23 0.15 8.99
CA ASN A 10 -2.16 0.48 9.95
C ASN A 10 -2.34 1.86 10.61
N ILE A 11 -2.65 2.90 9.83
CA ILE A 11 -2.80 4.27 10.35
C ILE A 11 -4.11 4.42 11.13
N GLY A 12 -5.23 3.96 10.57
CA GLY A 12 -6.53 4.06 11.24
C GLY A 12 -6.56 3.30 12.58
N ALA A 13 -5.96 2.11 12.62
CA ALA A 13 -5.82 1.34 13.86
C ALA A 13 -4.97 2.10 14.90
N GLN A 14 -3.83 2.67 14.51
CA GLN A 14 -3.01 3.44 15.46
C GLN A 14 -3.70 4.72 15.93
N LEU A 15 -4.40 5.41 15.03
CA LEU A 15 -5.21 6.57 15.40
C LEU A 15 -6.28 6.19 16.43
N SER A 16 -6.91 5.02 16.31
CA SER A 16 -7.90 4.58 17.29
C SER A 16 -7.33 4.45 18.70
N VAL A 17 -6.12 3.91 18.84
CA VAL A 17 -5.45 3.78 20.14
C VAL A 17 -5.19 5.15 20.76
N VAL A 18 -4.71 6.11 19.97
CA VAL A 18 -4.46 7.48 20.44
C VAL A 18 -5.76 8.21 20.78
N ALA A 19 -6.81 8.02 19.98
CA ALA A 19 -8.10 8.65 20.21
C ALA A 19 -8.78 8.12 21.49
N GLU A 20 -8.70 6.81 21.75
CA GLU A 20 -9.21 6.22 22.99
C GLU A 20 -8.43 6.70 24.21
N SER A 21 -7.10 6.87 24.10
CA SER A 21 -6.27 7.31 25.24
C SER A 21 -6.59 8.75 25.69
N ILE A 22 -7.16 9.57 24.81
CA ILE A 22 -7.66 10.92 25.13
C ILE A 22 -9.17 10.97 25.41
N GLY A 23 -9.82 9.81 25.57
CA GLY A 23 -11.22 9.69 25.98
C GLY A 23 -12.26 9.85 24.87
N MET A 24 -11.89 9.63 23.60
CA MET A 24 -12.86 9.54 22.51
C MET A 24 -13.49 8.15 22.43
N GLU A 25 -14.75 8.08 21.97
CA GLU A 25 -15.33 6.82 21.52
C GLU A 25 -14.97 6.61 20.05
N VAL A 26 -14.36 5.47 19.71
CA VAL A 26 -13.95 5.19 18.33
C VAL A 26 -14.94 4.28 17.62
N TYR A 27 -15.32 4.68 16.43
CA TYR A 27 -16.08 3.91 15.47
C TYR A 27 -15.27 3.82 14.17
N TYR A 28 -15.41 2.74 13.42
CA TYR A 28 -14.72 2.61 12.13
C TYR A 28 -15.55 1.87 11.09
N PHE A 29 -15.24 2.12 9.83
CA PHE A 29 -15.72 1.35 8.70
C PHE A 29 -14.55 0.96 7.81
N ASP A 30 -14.48 -0.33 7.45
CA ASP A 30 -13.54 -0.87 6.47
C ASP A 30 -14.28 -1.92 5.63
N VAL A 31 -13.94 -1.99 4.34
CA VAL A 31 -14.53 -2.97 3.41
C VAL A 31 -14.02 -4.38 3.67
N VAL A 32 -12.88 -4.51 4.34
CA VAL A 32 -12.31 -5.79 4.79
C VAL A 32 -12.56 -5.95 6.27
N GLU A 33 -12.81 -7.18 6.72
CA GLU A 33 -12.90 -7.48 8.14
C GLU A 33 -11.59 -7.14 8.85
N LYS A 34 -11.69 -6.40 9.96
CA LYS A 34 -10.55 -6.00 10.78
C LYS A 34 -10.87 -6.31 12.23
N LEU A 35 -9.90 -6.91 12.93
CA LEU A 35 -9.98 -7.04 14.38
C LEU A 35 -9.89 -5.65 15.02
N SER A 36 -10.89 -5.33 15.83
CA SER A 36 -10.92 -4.07 16.57
C SER A 36 -9.82 -4.06 17.64
N LEU A 37 -9.16 -2.92 17.81
CA LEU A 37 -8.26 -2.67 18.94
C LEU A 37 -9.03 -1.92 20.03
N GLY A 38 -8.82 -2.29 21.29
CA GLY A 38 -9.45 -1.62 22.43
C GLY A 38 -10.98 -1.69 22.37
N ASN A 39 -11.62 -0.54 22.49
CA ASN A 39 -13.08 -0.40 22.48
C ASN A 39 -13.65 0.08 21.13
N ALA A 40 -12.82 0.07 20.06
CA ALA A 40 -13.22 0.54 18.75
C ALA A 40 -14.38 -0.30 18.20
N LYS A 41 -15.44 0.36 17.74
CA LYS A 41 -16.67 -0.30 17.26
C LYS A 41 -16.73 -0.26 15.74
N LYS A 42 -16.86 -1.43 15.13
CA LYS A 42 -17.10 -1.54 13.70
C LYS A 42 -18.54 -1.13 13.36
N CYS A 43 -18.71 -0.28 12.36
CA CYS A 43 -19.98 0.00 11.70
C CYS A 43 -20.15 -0.92 10.48
N ASN A 44 -21.40 -1.29 10.16
CA ASN A 44 -21.71 -2.19 9.06
C ASN A 44 -21.66 -1.49 7.69
N SER A 45 -21.78 -0.16 7.68
CA SER A 45 -21.71 0.65 6.46
C SER A 45 -21.03 1.99 6.70
N LEU A 46 -20.53 2.59 5.61
CA LEU A 46 -20.01 3.97 5.64
C LEU A 46 -21.10 4.95 6.11
N LYS A 47 -22.34 4.77 5.66
CA LYS A 47 -23.47 5.63 6.06
C LYS A 47 -23.72 5.59 7.56
N GLU A 48 -23.80 4.39 8.15
CA GLU A 48 -23.96 4.20 9.59
C GLU A 48 -22.86 4.94 10.37
N LEU A 49 -21.61 4.84 9.91
CA LEU A 49 -20.50 5.55 10.53
C LEU A 49 -20.71 7.07 10.48
N LEU A 50 -20.95 7.62 9.28
CA LEU A 50 -21.05 9.07 9.06
C LEU A 50 -22.24 9.71 9.80
N GLU A 51 -23.35 8.99 9.95
CA GLU A 51 -24.52 9.44 10.74
C GLU A 51 -24.24 9.41 12.25
N THR A 52 -23.28 8.61 12.70
CA THR A 52 -23.04 8.33 14.14
C THR A 52 -21.99 9.24 14.78
N VAL A 53 -20.99 9.70 14.03
CA VAL A 53 -19.77 10.30 14.61
C VAL A 53 -19.77 11.84 14.60
N ASP A 54 -18.87 12.43 15.39
CA ASP A 54 -18.71 13.89 15.49
C ASP A 54 -17.45 14.37 14.74
N VAL A 55 -16.47 13.49 14.55
CA VAL A 55 -15.24 13.70 13.79
C VAL A 55 -15.09 12.56 12.78
N VAL A 56 -14.80 12.87 11.52
CA VAL A 56 -14.54 11.87 10.47
C VAL A 56 -13.10 12.01 10.02
N SER A 57 -12.35 10.91 10.02
CA SER A 57 -10.97 10.86 9.53
C SER A 57 -10.78 9.77 8.47
N LEU A 58 -10.20 10.14 7.34
CA LEU A 58 -9.98 9.23 6.21
C LEU A 58 -8.56 8.64 6.23
N HIS A 59 -8.49 7.31 6.11
CA HIS A 59 -7.26 6.51 6.07
C HIS A 59 -7.36 5.36 5.05
N VAL A 60 -7.85 5.68 3.86
CA VAL A 60 -7.98 4.72 2.75
C VAL A 60 -6.81 4.79 1.78
N ASP A 61 -6.62 3.74 0.98
CA ASP A 61 -5.60 3.69 -0.06
C ASP A 61 -6.00 4.47 -1.33
N GLY A 62 -5.04 4.65 -2.24
CA GLY A 62 -5.20 5.46 -3.45
C GLY A 62 -5.79 4.73 -4.66
N ARG A 63 -6.35 3.53 -4.48
CA ARG A 63 -6.91 2.74 -5.58
C ARG A 63 -8.05 3.48 -6.28
N ALA A 64 -8.24 3.20 -7.57
CA ALA A 64 -9.21 3.92 -8.41
C ALA A 64 -10.64 3.87 -7.87
N SER A 65 -11.05 2.77 -7.23
CA SER A 65 -12.38 2.61 -6.64
C SER A 65 -12.68 3.55 -5.46
N ASN A 66 -11.67 4.18 -4.88
CA ASN A 66 -11.86 5.14 -3.77
C ASN A 66 -11.95 6.60 -4.27
N LYS A 67 -11.92 6.84 -5.59
CA LYS A 67 -12.04 8.19 -6.13
C LYS A 67 -13.40 8.79 -5.75
N ASN A 68 -13.38 9.99 -5.19
CA ASN A 68 -14.56 10.69 -4.64
C ASN A 68 -15.40 9.81 -3.69
N LEU A 69 -14.73 8.97 -2.88
CA LEU A 69 -15.37 8.19 -1.82
C LEU A 69 -16.25 9.04 -0.92
N ILE A 70 -15.80 10.27 -0.60
CA ILE A 70 -16.61 11.28 0.06
C ILE A 70 -17.01 12.33 -0.97
N SER A 71 -18.25 12.27 -1.41
CA SER A 71 -18.89 13.24 -2.30
C SER A 71 -20.06 13.93 -1.60
N LYS A 72 -20.86 14.71 -2.34
CA LYS A 72 -22.05 15.39 -1.84
C LYS A 72 -22.97 14.47 -1.01
N GLU A 73 -23.24 13.26 -1.51
CA GLU A 73 -24.09 12.28 -0.82
C GLU A 73 -23.53 11.88 0.55
N GLN A 74 -22.23 11.64 0.66
CA GLN A 74 -21.59 11.24 1.91
C GLN A 74 -21.53 12.40 2.89
N PHE A 75 -21.28 13.63 2.41
CA PHE A 75 -21.44 14.81 3.25
C PHE A 75 -22.88 14.96 3.74
N ASP A 76 -23.90 14.60 2.95
CA ASP A 76 -25.30 14.64 3.34
C ASP A 76 -25.62 13.74 4.55
N TRP A 77 -24.97 12.58 4.64
CA TRP A 77 -25.12 11.65 5.78
C TRP A 77 -24.47 12.16 7.08
N MET A 78 -23.48 13.06 6.99
CA MET A 78 -22.79 13.55 8.18
C MET A 78 -23.69 14.45 9.02
N LYS A 79 -23.46 14.44 10.34
CA LYS A 79 -24.09 15.39 11.27
C LYS A 79 -23.75 16.83 10.93
N LYS A 80 -24.66 17.75 11.25
CA LYS A 80 -24.35 19.19 11.24
C LYS A 80 -23.33 19.49 12.34
N GLY A 81 -22.30 20.26 11.99
CA GLY A 81 -21.20 20.62 12.89
C GLY A 81 -20.11 19.56 12.98
N VAL A 82 -20.03 18.63 12.04
CA VAL A 82 -18.98 17.59 11.99
C VAL A 82 -17.60 18.22 11.75
N ILE A 83 -16.55 17.60 12.29
CA ILE A 83 -15.16 17.90 11.93
C ILE A 83 -14.67 16.88 10.90
N PHE A 84 -14.06 17.34 9.82
CA PHE A 84 -13.65 16.49 8.70
C PHE A 84 -12.13 16.51 8.48
N VAL A 85 -11.50 15.34 8.42
CA VAL A 85 -10.05 15.21 8.31
C VAL A 85 -9.68 14.29 7.15
N ASN A 86 -8.88 14.77 6.20
CA ASN A 86 -8.30 13.94 5.15
C ASN A 86 -6.78 14.13 5.08
N LEU A 87 -6.07 13.11 5.56
CA LEU A 87 -4.61 13.01 5.51
C LEU A 87 -4.16 11.77 4.69
N SER A 88 -5.07 11.23 3.86
CA SER A 88 -4.85 9.97 3.16
C SER A 88 -4.46 10.17 1.71
N ARG A 89 -5.42 10.48 0.84
CA ARG A 89 -5.23 10.68 -0.61
C ARG A 89 -6.06 11.84 -1.10
N GLY A 90 -5.53 12.64 -2.02
CA GLY A 90 -6.20 13.86 -2.48
C GLY A 90 -7.48 13.63 -3.27
N HIS A 91 -7.53 12.55 -4.07
CA HIS A 91 -8.65 12.26 -4.97
C HIS A 91 -9.82 11.51 -4.33
N VAL A 92 -9.78 11.22 -3.02
CA VAL A 92 -10.85 10.48 -2.33
C VAL A 92 -11.98 11.37 -1.85
N VAL A 93 -11.80 12.69 -1.93
CA VAL A 93 -12.79 13.70 -1.54
C VAL A 93 -13.10 14.58 -2.73
N ASP A 94 -14.38 14.83 -2.98
CA ASP A 94 -14.83 15.88 -3.87
C ASP A 94 -14.59 17.24 -3.21
N ILE A 95 -13.59 17.98 -3.71
CA ILE A 95 -13.17 19.29 -3.18
C ILE A 95 -14.27 20.35 -3.33
N ASP A 96 -15.11 20.25 -4.36
CA ASP A 96 -16.18 21.22 -4.59
C ASP A 96 -17.26 21.03 -3.54
N ALA A 97 -17.69 19.78 -3.32
CA ALA A 97 -18.64 19.44 -2.28
C ALA A 97 -18.09 19.76 -0.88
N LEU A 98 -16.79 19.56 -0.63
CA LEU A 98 -16.16 19.92 0.63
C LEU A 98 -16.25 21.42 0.89
N ALA A 99 -15.88 22.25 -0.09
CA ALA A 99 -15.93 23.72 0.04
C ALA A 99 -17.36 24.24 0.29
N GLU A 100 -18.36 23.66 -0.38
CA GLU A 100 -19.78 23.98 -0.16
C GLU A 100 -20.23 23.62 1.27
N ASN A 101 -19.81 22.45 1.79
CA ASN A 101 -20.19 21.98 3.11
C ASN A 101 -19.50 22.76 4.25
N ILE A 102 -18.28 23.25 4.02
CA ILE A 102 -17.61 24.19 4.94
C ILE A 102 -18.35 25.53 4.93
N THR A 103 -18.61 26.09 3.74
CA THR A 103 -19.24 27.41 3.60
C THR A 103 -20.66 27.45 4.16
N SER A 104 -21.44 26.38 4.01
CA SER A 104 -22.78 26.24 4.59
C SER A 104 -22.78 26.03 6.11
N GLY A 105 -21.62 25.81 6.72
CA GLY A 105 -21.48 25.50 8.15
C GLY A 105 -21.93 24.08 8.53
N LYS A 106 -22.12 23.19 7.55
CA LYS A 106 -22.33 21.76 7.84
C LYS A 106 -21.07 21.16 8.47
N ILE A 107 -19.92 21.49 7.92
CA ILE A 107 -18.61 21.17 8.49
C ILE A 107 -18.18 22.34 9.37
N MET A 108 -17.99 22.09 10.66
CA MET A 108 -17.57 23.13 11.61
C MET A 108 -16.10 23.49 11.46
N GLY A 109 -15.29 22.51 11.05
CA GLY A 109 -13.89 22.69 10.71
C GLY A 109 -13.33 21.48 9.97
N ALA A 110 -12.26 21.72 9.21
CA ALA A 110 -11.61 20.67 8.42
C ALA A 110 -10.08 20.74 8.52
N ALA A 111 -9.42 19.59 8.38
CA ALA A 111 -7.97 19.49 8.22
C ALA A 111 -7.63 18.64 7.00
N ILE A 112 -6.96 19.24 5.99
CA ILE A 112 -6.68 18.60 4.70
C ILE A 112 -5.18 18.73 4.40
N ASP A 113 -4.52 17.59 4.19
CA ASP A 113 -3.09 17.53 3.88
C ASP A 113 -2.80 17.16 2.42
N VAL A 114 -3.79 16.59 1.74
CA VAL A 114 -3.65 15.97 0.42
C VAL A 114 -4.72 16.48 -0.52
N PHE A 115 -4.35 16.70 -1.78
CA PHE A 115 -5.23 17.38 -2.76
C PHE A 115 -5.20 16.68 -4.13
N PRO A 116 -6.28 16.76 -4.94
CA PRO A 116 -6.27 16.15 -6.27
C PRO A 116 -5.14 16.67 -7.18
N TYR A 117 -4.78 17.94 -7.00
CA TYR A 117 -3.61 18.57 -7.58
C TYR A 117 -2.75 19.14 -6.46
N GLU A 118 -1.46 18.85 -6.50
CA GLU A 118 -0.47 19.33 -5.53
C GLU A 118 0.66 20.03 -6.29
N PRO A 119 1.19 21.15 -5.76
CA PRO A 119 2.34 21.84 -6.34
C PRO A 119 3.53 20.89 -6.53
N LYS A 120 4.27 21.03 -7.63
CA LYS A 120 5.42 20.16 -7.93
C LYS A 120 6.61 20.43 -7.03
N ASN A 121 6.69 21.64 -6.49
CA ASN A 121 7.74 22.11 -5.59
C ASN A 121 7.22 23.26 -4.74
N ASN A 122 8.08 23.77 -3.86
CA ASN A 122 7.71 24.83 -2.90
C ASN A 122 7.57 26.21 -3.54
N ASP A 123 8.03 26.40 -4.79
CA ASP A 123 7.98 27.67 -5.51
C ASP A 123 6.67 27.83 -6.31
N GLU A 124 5.95 26.74 -6.55
CA GLU A 124 4.66 26.75 -7.22
C GLU A 124 3.53 27.12 -6.24
N GLU A 125 2.72 28.11 -6.61
CA GLU A 125 1.60 28.55 -5.77
C GLU A 125 0.54 27.46 -5.62
N PHE A 126 0.13 27.20 -4.38
CA PHE A 126 -1.00 26.33 -4.09
C PHE A 126 -2.34 27.02 -4.39
N ILE A 127 -3.05 26.51 -5.38
CA ILE A 127 -4.39 26.98 -5.78
C ILE A 127 -5.41 25.88 -5.52
N ASN A 128 -6.36 26.15 -4.62
CA ASN A 128 -7.43 25.22 -4.29
C ASN A 128 -8.65 25.96 -3.73
N LYS A 129 -9.88 25.45 -3.97
CA LYS A 129 -11.13 26.05 -3.49
C LYS A 129 -11.26 26.12 -1.97
N VAL A 130 -10.55 25.27 -1.23
CA VAL A 130 -10.56 25.32 0.24
C VAL A 130 -9.60 26.36 0.83
N ARG A 131 -8.76 27.01 0.00
CA ARG A 131 -7.85 28.07 0.44
C ARG A 131 -8.65 29.29 0.89
N GLY A 132 -8.34 29.80 2.08
CA GLY A 132 -8.99 30.99 2.64
C GLY A 132 -10.35 30.74 3.29
N LEU A 133 -10.87 29.51 3.26
CA LEU A 133 -12.08 29.17 4.01
C LEU A 133 -11.81 29.22 5.53
N PRO A 134 -12.77 29.71 6.34
CA PRO A 134 -12.61 29.77 7.78
C PRO A 134 -12.59 28.37 8.40
N ASN A 135 -11.91 28.20 9.53
CA ASN A 135 -11.84 26.95 10.29
C ASN A 135 -11.28 25.76 9.47
N VAL A 136 -10.43 26.02 8.48
CA VAL A 136 -9.75 24.99 7.70
C VAL A 136 -8.25 25.05 7.96
N ILE A 137 -7.67 23.92 8.34
CA ILE A 137 -6.23 23.69 8.42
C ILE A 137 -5.79 23.03 7.11
N LEU A 138 -4.83 23.65 6.43
CA LEU A 138 -4.22 23.13 5.22
C LEU A 138 -2.75 22.87 5.49
N THR A 139 -2.29 21.66 5.18
CA THR A 139 -0.88 21.28 5.29
C THR A 139 -0.38 20.74 3.96
N PRO A 140 0.90 20.98 3.59
CA PRO A 140 1.40 20.68 2.25
C PRO A 140 1.92 19.23 2.12
N HIS A 141 1.03 18.24 2.28
CA HIS A 141 1.34 16.81 2.18
C HIS A 141 2.50 16.37 3.09
N ILE A 142 2.40 16.75 4.37
CA ILE A 142 3.44 16.50 5.38
C ILE A 142 3.02 15.48 6.45
N GLY A 143 1.90 14.78 6.29
CA GLY A 143 1.43 13.80 7.28
C GLY A 143 2.43 12.68 7.60
N GLY A 144 3.34 12.36 6.68
CA GLY A 144 4.45 11.42 6.88
C GLY A 144 5.84 12.07 7.01
N SER A 145 5.93 13.40 6.95
CA SER A 145 7.21 14.13 6.83
C SER A 145 7.80 14.44 8.21
N THR A 146 8.28 13.41 8.89
CA THR A 146 8.94 13.49 10.20
C THR A 146 10.33 12.84 10.16
N GLU A 147 11.23 13.22 11.07
CA GLU A 147 12.57 12.64 11.16
C GLU A 147 12.52 11.15 11.49
N GLU A 148 11.60 10.73 12.36
CA GLU A 148 11.38 9.33 12.72
C GLU A 148 10.86 8.52 11.53
N ALA A 149 9.96 9.09 10.71
CA ALA A 149 9.53 8.44 9.47
C ALA A 149 10.68 8.30 8.48
N GLN A 150 11.52 9.32 8.32
CA GLN A 150 12.72 9.24 7.48
C GLN A 150 13.71 8.19 7.99
N PHE A 151 13.92 8.09 9.30
CA PHE A 151 14.73 7.04 9.90
C PHE A 151 14.18 5.64 9.60
N ASN A 152 12.87 5.45 9.75
CA ASN A 152 12.22 4.18 9.44
C ASN A 152 12.33 3.81 7.94
N ILE A 153 12.16 4.79 7.05
CA ILE A 153 12.35 4.61 5.59
C ILE A 153 13.80 4.25 5.27
N GLY A 154 14.75 4.95 5.90
CA GLY A 154 16.18 4.72 5.76
C GLY A 154 16.62 3.32 6.18
N ASN A 155 15.90 2.66 7.07
CA ASN A 155 16.13 1.25 7.41
C ASN A 155 15.37 0.30 6.47
N PHE A 156 14.09 0.59 6.20
CA PHE A 156 13.21 -0.30 5.46
C PHE A 156 13.64 -0.51 4.01
N VAL A 157 13.93 0.57 3.26
CA VAL A 157 14.20 0.47 1.82
C VAL A 157 15.52 -0.26 1.53
N PRO A 158 16.66 0.07 2.18
CA PRO A 158 17.90 -0.68 1.99
C PRO A 158 17.76 -2.15 2.37
N GLN A 159 17.00 -2.47 3.43
CA GLN A 159 16.75 -3.86 3.80
C GLN A 159 16.03 -4.62 2.68
N ARG A 160 15.02 -4.03 2.04
CA ARG A 160 14.34 -4.66 0.89
C ARG A 160 15.29 -4.88 -0.30
N ILE A 161 16.19 -3.93 -0.55
CA ILE A 161 17.22 -4.06 -1.60
C ILE A 161 18.18 -5.21 -1.26
N MET A 162 18.68 -5.26 -0.01
CA MET A 162 19.57 -6.33 0.46
C MET A 162 18.89 -7.71 0.40
N GLU A 163 17.63 -7.81 0.79
CA GLU A 163 16.86 -9.06 0.70
C GLU A 163 16.71 -9.53 -0.76
N TYR A 164 16.39 -8.63 -1.69
CA TYR A 164 16.37 -8.98 -3.11
C TYR A 164 17.75 -9.42 -3.60
N ILE A 165 18.82 -8.70 -3.23
CA ILE A 165 20.19 -9.02 -3.65
C ILE A 165 20.61 -10.38 -3.10
N ASN A 166 20.36 -10.66 -1.83
CA ASN A 166 20.91 -11.82 -1.13
C ASN A 166 19.99 -13.05 -1.12
N SER A 167 18.72 -12.91 -1.49
CA SER A 167 17.76 -14.03 -1.43
C SER A 167 16.78 -14.10 -2.59
N GLY A 168 16.74 -13.09 -3.47
CA GLY A 168 15.73 -12.99 -4.53
C GLY A 168 14.33 -12.60 -4.05
N ASN A 169 14.15 -12.29 -2.77
CA ASN A 169 12.83 -11.90 -2.25
C ASN A 169 12.39 -10.55 -2.85
N THR A 170 11.15 -10.51 -3.32
CA THR A 170 10.52 -9.35 -3.99
C THR A 170 9.26 -8.88 -3.27
N LEU A 171 9.06 -9.32 -2.02
CA LEU A 171 7.98 -8.86 -1.17
C LEU A 171 7.98 -7.32 -1.09
N HIS A 172 6.79 -6.73 -1.14
CA HIS A 172 6.58 -5.27 -1.19
C HIS A 172 7.11 -4.57 -2.44
N SER A 173 7.55 -5.29 -3.48
CA SER A 173 7.75 -4.68 -4.79
C SER A 173 6.43 -4.15 -5.35
N VAL A 174 6.47 -2.94 -5.92
CA VAL A 174 5.30 -2.24 -6.46
C VAL A 174 5.06 -2.53 -7.95
N ASN A 175 6.03 -3.12 -8.65
CA ASN A 175 6.00 -3.34 -10.09
C ASN A 175 6.48 -4.73 -10.52
N PHE A 176 6.60 -5.66 -9.57
CA PHE A 176 7.20 -6.97 -9.80
C PHE A 176 6.40 -8.07 -9.09
N PRO A 177 6.39 -9.33 -9.59
CA PRO A 177 5.74 -10.43 -8.89
C PRO A 177 6.31 -10.57 -7.46
N SER A 178 5.43 -10.43 -6.46
CA SER A 178 5.80 -10.40 -5.04
C SER A 178 5.96 -11.81 -4.46
N ILE A 179 7.21 -12.19 -4.16
CA ILE A 179 7.64 -13.51 -3.66
C ILE A 179 8.46 -13.33 -2.38
N GLN A 180 8.21 -14.21 -1.40
CA GLN A 180 9.04 -14.35 -0.20
C GLN A 180 9.26 -15.83 0.06
N LEU A 181 10.52 -16.23 0.15
CA LEU A 181 10.91 -17.60 0.50
C LEU A 181 11.92 -17.60 1.65
N PRO A 182 11.85 -18.61 2.55
CA PRO A 182 12.91 -18.86 3.52
C PRO A 182 14.21 -19.21 2.80
N ALA A 183 15.36 -18.96 3.44
CA ALA A 183 16.63 -19.50 2.96
C ALA A 183 16.73 -20.99 3.28
N TRP A 184 17.42 -21.74 2.42
CA TRP A 184 17.73 -23.15 2.65
C TRP A 184 19.20 -23.30 3.01
N ASN A 185 19.48 -24.12 4.03
CA ASN A 185 20.84 -24.53 4.35
C ASN A 185 21.24 -25.68 3.42
N HIS A 186 22.43 -25.61 2.81
CA HIS A 186 22.97 -26.61 1.86
C HIS A 186 22.25 -26.69 0.50
N ALA A 187 21.69 -25.58 0.03
CA ALA A 187 21.17 -25.46 -1.32
C ALA A 187 21.82 -24.27 -2.04
N HIS A 188 21.71 -24.24 -3.35
CA HIS A 188 22.03 -23.08 -4.18
C HIS A 188 20.75 -22.46 -4.74
N ARG A 189 20.69 -21.13 -4.77
CA ARG A 189 19.50 -20.40 -5.19
C ARG A 189 19.69 -19.74 -6.55
N LEU A 190 18.80 -20.10 -7.46
CA LEU A 190 18.71 -19.60 -8.82
C LEU A 190 17.45 -18.76 -9.01
N ILE A 191 17.58 -17.67 -9.74
CA ILE A 191 16.50 -16.77 -10.10
C ILE A 191 16.38 -16.74 -11.62
N HIS A 192 15.16 -16.94 -12.11
CA HIS A 192 14.85 -16.84 -13.52
C HIS A 192 13.67 -15.89 -13.77
N PHE A 193 13.98 -14.70 -14.27
CA PHE A 193 13.01 -13.68 -14.66
C PHE A 193 12.78 -13.74 -16.18
N HIS A 194 11.52 -13.78 -16.59
CA HIS A 194 11.15 -14.12 -17.96
C HIS A 194 9.82 -13.48 -18.37
N GLU A 195 9.54 -13.46 -19.68
CA GLU A 195 8.22 -13.10 -20.19
C GLU A 195 7.19 -14.18 -19.84
N ASN A 196 5.95 -13.78 -19.53
CA ASN A 196 4.90 -14.72 -19.12
C ASN A 196 4.35 -15.51 -20.32
N MET A 197 5.07 -16.56 -20.73
CA MET A 197 4.76 -17.39 -21.90
C MET A 197 4.55 -18.87 -21.51
N PRO A 198 3.57 -19.56 -22.13
CA PRO A 198 3.38 -20.99 -21.91
C PRO A 198 4.64 -21.81 -22.20
N GLY A 199 4.89 -22.84 -21.39
CA GLY A 199 5.98 -23.81 -21.59
C GLY A 199 7.34 -23.39 -21.03
N ILE A 200 7.52 -22.16 -20.53
CA ILE A 200 8.82 -21.72 -20.00
C ILE A 200 9.27 -22.52 -18.78
N MET A 201 8.35 -22.81 -17.84
CA MET A 201 8.65 -23.68 -16.69
C MET A 201 9.01 -25.10 -17.10
N ALA A 202 8.39 -25.62 -18.17
CA ALA A 202 8.74 -26.93 -18.70
C ALA A 202 10.17 -26.94 -19.24
N LYS A 203 10.57 -25.90 -19.98
CA LYS A 203 11.95 -25.75 -20.48
C LYS A 203 12.97 -25.67 -19.34
N ILE A 204 12.68 -24.86 -18.31
CA ILE A 204 13.52 -24.73 -17.11
C ILE A 204 13.70 -26.10 -16.43
N ASN A 205 12.59 -26.80 -16.16
CA ASN A 205 12.64 -28.08 -15.45
C ASN A 205 13.25 -29.21 -16.29
N GLN A 206 13.10 -29.18 -17.62
CA GLN A 206 13.79 -30.11 -18.52
C GLN A 206 15.31 -29.95 -18.48
N ILE A 207 15.82 -28.72 -18.36
CA ILE A 207 17.26 -28.48 -18.20
C ILE A 207 17.73 -29.06 -16.87
N PHE A 208 17.05 -28.79 -15.76
CA PHE A 208 17.41 -29.41 -14.48
C PHE A 208 17.42 -30.95 -14.55
N ALA A 209 16.41 -31.55 -15.19
CA ALA A 209 16.34 -32.99 -15.38
C ALA A 209 17.48 -33.54 -16.26
N LYS A 210 17.81 -32.87 -17.36
CA LYS A 210 18.92 -33.23 -18.28
C LYS A 210 20.26 -33.34 -17.55
N TYR A 211 20.50 -32.43 -16.60
CA TYR A 211 21.74 -32.39 -15.80
C TYR A 211 21.63 -33.17 -14.49
N ASN A 212 20.53 -33.90 -14.27
CA ASN A 212 20.27 -34.68 -13.05
C ASN A 212 20.39 -33.84 -11.76
N ILE A 213 19.90 -32.60 -11.80
CA ILE A 213 19.87 -31.68 -10.65
C ILE A 213 18.54 -31.86 -9.92
N ASN A 214 18.59 -32.09 -8.61
CA ASN A 214 17.40 -32.16 -7.78
C ASN A 214 16.98 -30.75 -7.31
N ILE A 215 15.67 -30.47 -7.36
CA ILE A 215 15.07 -29.20 -6.97
C ILE A 215 14.47 -29.39 -5.57
N VAL A 216 14.99 -28.65 -4.59
CA VAL A 216 14.50 -28.71 -3.20
C VAL A 216 13.37 -27.73 -2.92
N GLY A 217 13.29 -26.66 -3.70
CA GLY A 217 12.22 -25.67 -3.61
C GLY A 217 12.08 -24.91 -4.91
N GLN A 218 10.84 -24.64 -5.33
CA GLN A 218 10.59 -23.81 -6.50
C GLN A 218 9.31 -23.01 -6.28
N TYR A 219 9.38 -21.71 -6.53
CA TYR A 219 8.24 -20.83 -6.37
C TYR A 219 8.19 -19.84 -7.54
N LEU A 220 7.09 -19.92 -8.30
CA LEU A 220 6.80 -19.03 -9.41
C LEU A 220 5.69 -18.08 -9.00
N LYS A 221 5.85 -16.81 -9.38
CA LYS A 221 4.74 -15.87 -9.46
C LYS A 221 4.80 -15.08 -10.75
N THR A 222 3.64 -14.83 -11.33
CA THR A 222 3.49 -14.11 -12.59
C THR A 222 2.62 -12.87 -12.41
N ASN A 223 2.75 -11.94 -13.35
CA ASN A 223 1.74 -10.94 -13.66
C ASN A 223 1.36 -11.05 -15.15
N GLU A 224 0.61 -10.10 -15.69
CA GLU A 224 0.16 -10.12 -17.08
C GLU A 224 1.30 -10.21 -18.11
N LYS A 225 2.51 -9.74 -17.78
CA LYS A 225 3.62 -9.59 -18.73
C LYS A 225 4.81 -10.50 -18.42
N THR A 226 5.07 -10.78 -17.14
CA THR A 226 6.31 -11.42 -16.72
C THR A 226 6.10 -12.50 -15.67
N GLY A 227 7.03 -13.44 -15.64
CA GLY A 227 7.15 -14.48 -14.63
C GLY A 227 8.47 -14.36 -13.88
N TYR A 228 8.42 -14.64 -12.58
CA TYR A 228 9.57 -14.64 -11.71
C TYR A 228 9.57 -15.94 -10.92
N VAL A 229 10.58 -16.79 -11.16
CA VAL A 229 10.75 -18.04 -10.42
C VAL A 229 12.06 -18.04 -9.66
N ILE A 230 11.97 -18.44 -8.40
CA ILE A 230 13.11 -18.79 -7.56
C ILE A 230 13.16 -20.32 -7.48
N THR A 231 14.32 -20.91 -7.77
CA THR A 231 14.55 -22.35 -7.68
C THR A 231 15.77 -22.61 -6.81
N ASP A 232 15.59 -23.42 -5.78
CA ASP A 232 16.64 -23.92 -4.89
C ASP A 232 17.01 -25.35 -5.29
N ILE A 233 18.31 -25.64 -5.40
CA ILE A 233 18.86 -26.94 -5.83
C ILE A 233 19.92 -27.47 -4.85
N ASP A 234 20.06 -28.79 -4.71
CA ASP A 234 20.90 -29.44 -3.67
C ASP A 234 22.32 -29.86 -4.12
N THR A 235 22.56 -29.99 -5.43
CA THR A 235 23.85 -30.45 -5.97
C THR A 235 24.68 -29.34 -6.61
N LYS A 236 25.99 -29.57 -6.73
CA LYS A 236 26.87 -28.73 -7.54
C LYS A 236 26.41 -28.71 -8.99
N TYR A 237 26.32 -27.53 -9.59
CA TYR A 237 26.01 -27.33 -11.00
C TYR A 237 27.28 -26.92 -11.78
N ASN A 238 27.26 -27.12 -13.10
CA ASN A 238 28.33 -26.71 -14.00
C ASN A 238 27.95 -25.43 -14.78
N GLN A 239 28.92 -24.87 -15.50
CA GLN A 239 28.72 -23.66 -16.31
C GLN A 239 27.75 -23.89 -17.47
N GLU A 240 27.73 -25.10 -18.05
CA GLU A 240 26.85 -25.45 -19.17
C GLU A 240 25.36 -25.36 -18.80
N LEU A 241 24.98 -25.86 -17.62
CA LEU A 241 23.62 -25.69 -17.10
C LEU A 241 23.23 -24.22 -16.97
N ILE A 242 24.14 -23.40 -16.44
CA ILE A 242 23.90 -21.96 -16.26
C ILE A 242 23.66 -21.30 -17.61
N ASP A 243 24.48 -21.63 -18.60
CA ASP A 243 24.40 -21.04 -19.93
C ASP A 243 23.13 -21.51 -20.67
N GLU A 244 22.71 -22.77 -20.50
CA GLU A 244 21.42 -23.24 -21.03
C GLU A 244 20.23 -22.51 -20.39
N LEU A 245 20.23 -22.35 -19.05
CA LEU A 245 19.18 -21.61 -18.35
C LEU A 245 19.13 -20.14 -18.79
N LYS A 246 20.28 -19.47 -18.94
CA LYS A 246 20.34 -18.09 -19.43
C LYS A 246 19.79 -17.92 -20.84
N ASN A 247 20.01 -18.92 -21.70
CA ASN A 247 19.68 -18.85 -23.12
C ASN A 247 18.30 -19.42 -23.47
N ILE A 248 17.48 -19.79 -22.48
CA ILE A 248 16.08 -20.15 -22.73
C ILE A 248 15.40 -18.97 -23.44
N PRO A 249 14.74 -19.16 -24.59
CA PRO A 249 14.02 -18.09 -25.26
C PRO A 249 13.01 -17.42 -24.33
N ASN A 250 12.95 -16.09 -24.38
CA ASN A 250 12.11 -15.20 -23.55
C ASN A 250 12.58 -15.06 -22.09
N THR A 251 13.82 -15.45 -21.79
CA THR A 251 14.50 -15.07 -20.55
C THR A 251 14.84 -13.60 -20.58
N ILE A 252 14.41 -12.86 -19.56
CA ILE A 252 14.75 -11.45 -19.39
C ILE A 252 16.03 -11.33 -18.55
N ARG A 253 16.14 -12.10 -17.46
CA ARG A 253 17.33 -12.11 -16.61
C ARG A 253 17.44 -13.41 -15.82
N PHE A 254 18.65 -13.95 -15.76
CA PHE A 254 19.00 -15.07 -14.89
C PHE A 254 20.05 -14.63 -13.86
N ARG A 255 19.97 -15.15 -12.63
CA ARG A 255 20.95 -14.86 -11.57
C ARG A 255 21.11 -16.03 -10.62
N ILE A 256 22.34 -16.26 -10.21
CA ILE A 256 22.71 -17.14 -9.09
C ILE A 256 22.90 -16.27 -7.86
N ILE A 257 22.38 -16.69 -6.71
CA ILE A 257 22.42 -15.91 -5.47
C ILE A 257 23.47 -16.46 -4.52
N TYR A 258 23.37 -17.74 -4.16
CA TYR A 258 24.30 -18.47 -3.32
C TYR A 258 24.41 -19.91 -3.79
#